data_AF-A0A2N7R755-F1
#
_entry.id   AF-A0A2N7R755-F1
#
_cell.length_a   1.000
_cell.length_b   1.000
_cell.length_c   1.000
_cell.angle_alpha   90.00
_cell.angle_beta   90.00
_cell.angle_gamma   90.00
#
_symmetry.space_group_name_H-M   'P 1'
#
loop_
_entity.id
_entity.type
_entity.pdbx_description
1 polymer ?
#
loop_
_entity_poly.entity_id
_entity_poly.type
_entity_poly.pdbx_seq_one_letter_code
_entity_poly.pdbx_strand_id
1 'polypeptide(L)'
;MKVRATVICEQDRHVLLVRKPRCRWTLPGGKVEPGETKVGAATRELQEETALAAEQMLYLMELQSGSTQHHVYEASVPDLEQLRPQNEITECIWHPLDAVQNLPTSDATLRIVQAFQRRL
;
A
#
# COMPACT_ATOMS: atom_id res chain seq x y z
N MET A 1 12.31 -3.19 -16.46
CA MET A 1 11.23 -2.46 -15.75
C MET A 1 10.72 -3.35 -14.62
N LYS A 2 10.65 -2.85 -13.38
CA LYS A 2 10.22 -3.63 -12.21
C LYS A 2 8.71 -3.50 -12.06
N VAL A 3 7.99 -4.61 -11.89
CA VAL A 3 6.56 -4.61 -11.59
C VAL A 3 6.37 -4.75 -10.07
N ARG A 4 5.56 -3.88 -9.49
CA ARG A 4 5.22 -3.86 -8.07
C ARG A 4 3.70 -3.85 -7.91
N ALA A 5 3.17 -4.63 -6.99
CA ALA A 5 1.80 -4.48 -6.51
C ALA A 5 1.79 -3.50 -5.32
N THR A 6 0.80 -2.63 -5.24
CA THR A 6 0.69 -1.62 -4.18
C THR A 6 -0.74 -1.56 -3.69
N VAL A 7 -0.93 -1.49 -2.39
CA VAL A 7 -2.25 -1.57 -1.75
C VAL A 7 -2.60 -0.26 -1.09
N ILE A 8 -3.82 0.22 -1.31
CA ILE A 8 -4.47 1.25 -0.52
C ILE A 8 -5.47 0.55 0.38
N CYS A 9 -5.28 0.64 1.69
CA CYS A 9 -6.35 0.39 2.64
C CYS A 9 -6.80 1.76 3.15
N GLU A 10 -8.08 2.08 2.98
CA GLU A 10 -8.67 3.31 3.47
C GLU A 10 -9.79 2.98 4.46
N GLN A 11 -9.80 3.70 5.58
CA GLN A 11 -10.84 3.61 6.60
C GLN A 11 -11.03 4.98 7.24
N ASP A 12 -12.27 5.48 7.29
CA ASP A 12 -12.61 6.75 7.94
C ASP A 12 -11.71 7.94 7.55
N ARG A 13 -11.42 8.06 6.25
CA ARG A 13 -10.49 9.02 5.63
C ARG A 13 -9.04 8.90 6.11
N HIS A 14 -8.63 7.75 6.60
CA HIS A 14 -7.25 7.41 6.93
C HIS A 14 -6.75 6.32 6.00
N VAL A 15 -5.48 6.44 5.59
CA VAL A 15 -4.82 5.44 4.76
C VAL A 15 -3.76 4.70 5.57
N LEU A 16 -3.66 3.40 5.34
CA LEU A 16 -2.60 2.58 5.91
C LEU A 16 -1.26 2.89 5.25
N LEU A 17 -0.26 3.23 6.07
CA LEU A 17 1.13 3.39 5.65
C LEU A 17 2.03 2.47 6.47
N VAL A 18 3.05 1.95 5.81
CA VAL A 18 4.08 1.08 6.40
C VAL A 18 5.46 1.71 6.25
N ARG A 19 6.38 1.33 7.13
CA ARG A 19 7.76 1.81 7.09
C ARG A 19 8.76 0.76 7.57
N LYS A 20 9.84 0.63 6.80
CA LYS A 20 11.07 -0.09 7.17
C LYS A 20 11.95 0.79 8.08
N PRO A 21 12.87 0.22 8.88
CA PRO A 21 13.71 1.01 9.78
C PRO A 21 14.43 2.15 9.03
N ARG A 22 14.27 3.39 9.53
CA ARG A 22 14.92 4.61 9.00
C ARG A 22 14.61 4.90 7.51
N CYS A 23 13.53 4.36 6.97
CA CYS A 23 13.08 4.60 5.60
C CYS A 23 11.95 5.63 5.54
N ARG A 24 11.53 5.99 4.32
CA ARG A 24 10.32 6.80 4.10
C ARG A 24 9.06 5.94 4.28
N TRP A 25 7.95 6.59 4.60
CA TRP A 25 6.63 5.95 4.60
C TRP A 25 6.19 5.57 3.19
N THR A 26 5.60 4.39 3.07
CA THR A 26 5.05 3.89 1.82
C THR A 26 3.70 3.23 2.01
N LEU A 27 2.93 3.11 0.93
CA LEU A 27 1.81 2.17 0.90
C LEU A 27 2.33 0.72 0.98
N PRO A 28 1.58 -0.20 1.60
CA PRO A 28 1.90 -1.62 1.59
C PRO A 28 2.10 -2.16 0.18
N GLY A 29 2.96 -3.17 0.04
CA GLY A 29 3.11 -3.91 -1.19
C GLY A 29 4.54 -4.28 -1.53
N GLY A 30 4.69 -4.98 -2.65
CA GLY A 30 5.97 -5.55 -3.01
C GLY A 30 6.08 -6.01 -4.46
N LYS A 31 7.20 -6.67 -4.74
CA LYS A 31 7.52 -7.11 -6.08
C LYS A 31 6.58 -8.26 -6.44
N VAL A 32 6.09 -8.27 -7.68
CA VAL A 32 5.36 -9.44 -8.19
C VAL A 32 6.38 -10.54 -8.48
N GLU A 33 6.18 -11.71 -7.87
CA GLU A 33 7.08 -12.86 -8.02
C GLU A 33 6.83 -13.63 -9.33
N PRO A 34 7.80 -14.43 -9.82
CA PRO A 34 7.61 -15.26 -11.00
C PRO A 34 6.45 -16.24 -10.82
N GLY A 35 5.48 -16.23 -11.74
CA GLY A 35 4.28 -17.07 -11.67
C GLY A 35 3.16 -16.50 -10.79
N GLU A 36 3.40 -15.38 -10.10
CA GLU A 36 2.40 -14.73 -9.24
C GLU A 36 1.52 -13.76 -10.04
N THR A 37 0.23 -13.70 -9.71
CA THR A 37 -0.64 -12.64 -10.24
C THR A 37 -0.37 -11.33 -9.51
N LYS A 38 -0.61 -10.20 -10.16
CA LYS A 38 -0.40 -8.87 -9.54
C LYS A 38 -1.28 -8.64 -8.31
N VAL A 39 -2.51 -9.14 -8.35
CA VAL A 39 -3.42 -9.11 -7.19
C VAL A 39 -2.99 -10.10 -6.11
N GLY A 40 -2.47 -11.27 -6.49
CA GLY A 40 -1.88 -12.23 -5.54
C GLY A 40 -0.72 -11.61 -4.77
N ALA A 41 0.17 -10.89 -5.46
CA ALA A 41 1.25 -10.13 -4.84
C ALA A 41 0.72 -9.04 -3.91
N ALA A 42 -0.35 -8.33 -4.29
CA ALA A 42 -0.98 -7.33 -3.44
C ALA A 42 -1.50 -7.93 -2.13
N THR A 43 -2.22 -9.05 -2.22
CA THR A 43 -2.80 -9.76 -1.06
C THR A 43 -1.71 -10.34 -0.17
N ARG A 44 -0.71 -11.01 -0.75
CA ARG A 44 0.42 -11.58 0.00
C ARG A 44 1.17 -10.51 0.77
N GLU A 45 1.56 -9.43 0.11
CA GLU A 45 2.38 -8.38 0.72
C GLU A 45 1.60 -7.62 1.81
N LEU A 46 0.30 -7.35 1.62
CA LEU A 46 -0.52 -6.76 2.69
C LEU A 46 -0.49 -7.64 3.94
N GLN A 47 -0.70 -8.95 3.77
CA GLN A 47 -0.69 -9.90 4.88
C GLN A 47 0.71 -10.01 5.52
N GLU A 48 1.76 -10.10 4.72
CA GLU A 48 3.15 -10.26 5.18
C GLU A 48 3.69 -9.03 5.91
N GLU A 49 3.29 -7.82 5.50
CA GLU A 49 3.80 -6.57 6.07
C GLU A 49 2.98 -6.11 7.30
N THR A 50 1.68 -6.42 7.34
CA THR A 50 0.72 -5.78 8.26
C THR A 50 -0.16 -6.75 9.04
N ALA A 51 -0.08 -8.04 8.72
CA ALA A 51 -0.97 -9.11 9.18
C ALA A 51 -2.46 -8.95 8.82
N LEU A 52 -2.84 -7.93 8.04
CA LEU A 52 -4.21 -7.70 7.62
C LEU A 52 -4.58 -8.60 6.44
N ALA A 53 -5.75 -9.25 6.56
CA ALA A 53 -6.35 -10.03 5.49
C ALA A 53 -7.38 -9.18 4.74
N ALA A 54 -7.17 -9.00 3.44
CA ALA A 54 -8.16 -8.36 2.59
C ALA A 54 -9.29 -9.34 2.24
N GLU A 55 -10.54 -8.90 2.40
CA GLU A 55 -11.71 -9.64 1.91
C GLU A 55 -11.87 -9.44 0.39
N GLN A 56 -11.55 -8.24 -0.10
CA GLN A 56 -11.66 -7.88 -1.51
C GLN A 56 -10.47 -7.02 -1.94
N MET A 57 -10.08 -7.18 -3.21
CA MET A 57 -9.05 -6.38 -3.87
C MET A 57 -9.58 -5.82 -5.19
N LEU A 58 -9.77 -4.51 -5.26
CA LEU A 58 -10.22 -3.81 -6.46
C LEU A 58 -9.04 -3.17 -7.17
N TYR A 59 -8.84 -3.47 -8.46
CA TYR A 59 -7.82 -2.78 -9.25
C TYR A 59 -8.22 -1.32 -9.48
N LEU A 60 -7.32 -0.40 -9.12
CA LEU A 60 -7.57 1.03 -9.25
C LEU A 60 -6.92 1.63 -10.49
N MET A 61 -5.61 1.44 -10.63
CA MET A 61 -4.82 2.10 -11.66
C MET A 61 -3.42 1.50 -11.78
N GLU A 62 -2.73 1.93 -12.83
CA GLU A 62 -1.29 1.77 -12.97
C GLU A 62 -0.60 3.12 -12.79
N LEU A 63 0.55 3.13 -12.10
CA LEU A 63 1.38 4.32 -11.96
C LEU A 63 2.85 3.99 -12.19
N GLN A 64 3.47 4.69 -13.14
CA GLN A 64 4.91 4.63 -13.36
C GLN A 64 5.63 5.63 -12.45
N SER A 65 6.64 5.14 -11.73
CA SER A 65 7.55 5.95 -10.91
C SER A 65 8.99 5.46 -11.08
N GLY A 66 9.81 6.25 -11.77
CA GLY A 66 11.16 5.83 -12.18
C GLY A 66 11.11 4.56 -13.03
N SER A 67 11.88 3.54 -12.65
CA SER A 67 11.94 2.24 -13.33
C SER A 67 10.91 1.21 -12.82
N THR A 68 9.99 1.63 -11.94
CA THR A 68 8.97 0.77 -11.31
C THR A 68 7.56 1.12 -11.82
N GLN A 69 6.84 0.08 -12.25
CA GLN A 69 5.44 0.10 -12.64
C GLN A 69 4.61 -0.44 -11.47
N HIS A 70 3.80 0.43 -10.87
CA HIS A 70 2.92 0.08 -9.76
C HIS A 70 1.55 -0.30 -10.28
N HIS A 71 1.06 -1.50 -9.94
CA HIS A 71 -0.35 -1.86 -10.06
C HIS A 71 -1.00 -1.65 -8.69
N VAL A 72 -1.91 -0.68 -8.64
CA VAL A 72 -2.51 -0.23 -7.39
C VAL A 72 -3.86 -0.89 -7.20
N TYR A 73 -4.07 -1.44 -6.01
CA TYR A 73 -5.31 -2.07 -5.59
C TYR A 73 -5.85 -1.37 -4.34
N GLU A 74 -7.17 -1.25 -4.25
CA GLU A 74 -7.86 -0.92 -3.01
C GLU A 74 -8.25 -2.22 -2.31
N ALA A 75 -7.91 -2.33 -1.04
CA ALA A 75 -8.24 -3.47 -0.20
C ALA A 75 -9.38 -3.12 0.75
N SER A 76 -10.40 -3.97 0.77
CA SER A 76 -11.38 -3.98 1.86
C SER A 76 -10.86 -4.87 2.99
N VAL A 77 -10.68 -4.31 4.18
CA VAL A 77 -10.15 -5.02 5.36
C VAL A 77 -11.13 -4.84 6.52
N PRO A 78 -11.93 -5.85 6.86
CA PRO A 78 -12.96 -5.73 7.90
C PRO A 78 -12.40 -5.78 9.33
N ASP A 79 -11.31 -6.51 9.55
CA ASP A 79 -10.69 -6.69 10.86
C ASP A 79 -9.37 -5.92 10.96
N LEU A 80 -9.46 -4.71 11.49
CA LEU A 80 -8.30 -3.82 11.67
C LEU A 80 -7.52 -4.11 12.96
N GLU A 81 -8.08 -4.90 13.89
CA GLU A 81 -7.44 -5.22 15.17
C GLU A 81 -6.20 -6.10 15.00
N GLN A 82 -6.13 -6.82 13.88
CA GLN A 82 -4.97 -7.65 13.54
C GLN A 82 -3.74 -6.84 13.13
N LEU A 83 -3.88 -5.53 12.86
CA LEU A 83 -2.80 -4.70 12.35
C LEU A 83 -1.59 -4.78 13.26
N ARG A 84 -0.50 -5.29 12.72
CA ARG A 84 0.80 -5.29 13.36
C ARG A 84 1.91 -5.28 12.32
N PRO A 85 3.00 -4.52 12.53
CA PRO A 85 4.14 -4.58 11.64
C PRO A 85 4.75 -5.98 11.68
N GLN A 86 5.10 -6.51 10.51
CA GLN A 86 5.69 -7.83 10.34
C GLN A 86 6.86 -7.80 9.34
N ASN A 87 7.65 -8.88 9.35
CA ASN A 87 8.81 -9.06 8.47
C ASN A 87 9.79 -7.88 8.54
N GLU A 88 10.00 -7.18 7.43
CA GLU A 88 10.91 -6.04 7.40
C GLU A 88 10.27 -4.70 7.80
N ILE A 89 8.96 -4.66 8.02
CA ILE A 89 8.24 -3.48 8.46
C ILE A 89 8.38 -3.35 9.98
N THR A 90 8.74 -2.16 10.43
CA THR A 90 8.84 -1.85 11.87
C THR A 90 7.65 -1.07 12.39
N GLU A 91 6.94 -0.36 11.52
CA GLU A 91 5.84 0.51 11.91
C GLU A 91 4.74 0.50 10.85
N CYS A 92 3.49 0.47 11.34
CA CYS A 92 2.28 0.67 10.56
C CYS A 92 1.49 1.81 11.20
N ILE A 93 0.92 2.71 10.39
CA ILE A 93 0.06 3.79 10.87
C ILE A 93 -1.17 3.93 9.98
N TRP A 94 -2.29 4.31 10.59
CA TRP A 94 -3.41 4.92 9.90
C TRP A 94 -3.19 6.43 9.92
N HIS A 95 -2.95 7.03 8.75
CA HIS A 95 -2.66 8.46 8.65
C HIS A 95 -3.77 9.18 7.88
N PRO A 96 -4.19 10.39 8.29
CA PRO A 96 -5.22 11.13 7.57
C PRO A 96 -4.85 11.29 6.09
N LEU A 97 -5.77 10.91 5.22
CA LEU A 97 -5.56 10.84 3.77
C LEU A 97 -5.14 12.21 3.21
N ASP A 98 -5.75 13.28 3.70
CA ASP A 98 -5.49 14.68 3.34
C ASP A 98 -4.22 15.30 3.96
N ALA A 99 -3.51 14.55 4.81
CA ALA A 99 -2.28 14.98 5.44
C ALA A 99 -1.06 14.14 5.05
N VAL A 100 -1.18 13.21 4.09
CA VAL A 100 -0.08 12.33 3.66
C VAL A 100 1.11 13.13 3.12
N GLN A 101 0.87 14.27 2.46
CA GLN A 101 1.94 15.16 1.97
C GLN A 101 2.82 15.75 3.08
N ASN A 102 2.37 15.69 4.34
CA ASN A 102 3.13 16.18 5.49
C ASN A 102 4.07 15.11 6.08
N LEU A 103 4.04 13.87 5.58
CA LEU A 103 4.94 12.81 5.97
C LEU A 103 6.13 12.68 5.01
N PRO A 104 7.30 12.20 5.48
CA PRO A 104 8.38 11.83 4.59
C PRO A 104 8.03 10.54 3.83
N THR A 105 7.35 10.66 2.68
CA THR A 105 6.92 9.53 1.85
C THR A 105 7.77 9.36 0.58
N SER A 106 7.66 8.20 -0.06
CA SER A 106 8.15 8.07 -1.44
C SER A 106 7.30 8.87 -2.43
N ASP A 107 7.88 9.27 -3.58
CA ASP A 107 7.17 9.98 -4.66
C ASP A 107 5.97 9.16 -5.17
N ALA A 108 6.19 7.86 -5.40
CA ALA A 108 5.13 6.94 -5.82
C ALA A 108 3.96 6.93 -4.84
N THR A 109 4.23 6.84 -3.53
CA THR A 109 3.19 6.83 -2.49
C THR A 109 2.36 8.10 -2.53
N LEU A 110 3.01 9.26 -2.55
CA LEU A 110 2.32 10.55 -2.58
C LEU A 110 1.44 10.69 -3.83
N ARG A 111 1.97 10.34 -5.01
CA ARG A 111 1.23 10.41 -6.27
C ARG A 111 0.06 9.43 -6.33
N ILE A 112 0.22 8.23 -5.79
CA ILE A 112 -0.83 7.22 -5.71
C ILE A 112 -1.96 7.71 -4.82
N VAL A 113 -1.64 8.21 -3.61
CA VAL A 113 -2.62 8.76 -2.67
C VAL A 113 -3.37 9.94 -3.27
N GLN A 114 -2.66 10.88 -3.91
CA GLN A 114 -3.29 12.03 -4.57
C GLN A 114 -4.21 11.63 -5.73
N ALA A 115 -3.85 10.60 -6.49
CA ALA A 115 -4.69 10.09 -7.56
C ALA A 115 -5.93 9.37 -7.01
N PHE A 116 -5.80 8.67 -5.89
CA PHE A 116 -6.93 8.04 -5.19
C PHE A 116 -7.91 9.09 -4.63
N GLN A 117 -7.40 10.14 -3.97
CA GLN A 117 -8.23 11.24 -3.44
C GLN A 117 -9.11 11.92 -4.49
N ARG A 118 -8.66 12.03 -5.74
CA ARG A 118 -9.44 12.64 -6.83
C ARG A 118 -10.60 11.78 -7.33
N ARG A 119 -10.70 10.53 -6.89
CA ARG A 119 -11.78 9.60 -7.25
C ARG A 119 -12.91 9.58 -6.24
N LEU A 120 -12.65 10.03 -5.01
CA LEU A 120 -13.64 10.22 -3.94
C LEU A 120 -14.42 11.52 -4.18
#